data_AF-A0A923WUD4-F1
#
_entry.id   AF-A0A923WUD4-F1
#
_cell.length_a   1.000
_cell.length_b   1.000
_cell.length_c   1.000
_cell.angle_alpha   90.00
_cell.angle_beta   90.00
_cell.angle_gamma   90.00
#
_symmetry.space_group_name_H-M   'P 1'
#
loop_
_entity.id
_entity.type
_entity.pdbx_description
1 polymer ?
#
loop_
_entity_poly.entity_id
_entity_poly.type
_entity_poly.pdbx_seq_one_letter_code
_entity_poly.pdbx_strand_id
1 'polypeptide(L)' 'MRISLTELDYYFPFLVFFYGLVILFVLEIPHLVALAKKEMPSHFESFERHRKLAVLSIWVGGLWSLQNIWF' A
#
# COMPACT_ATOMS: atom_id res chain seq x y z
N MET A 1 -12.90 21.15 -6.44
CA MET A 1 -12.00 21.11 -5.28
C MET A 1 -10.57 21.24 -5.80
N ARG A 2 -9.87 22.35 -5.55
CA ARG A 2 -8.46 22.51 -5.96
C ARG A 2 -7.62 22.06 -4.77
N ILE A 3 -6.91 20.94 -4.92
CA ILE A 3 -5.92 20.49 -3.95
C ILE A 3 -4.67 21.34 -4.13
N SER A 4 -4.16 21.92 -3.05
CA SER A 4 -2.88 22.62 -3.04
C SER A 4 -1.71 21.62 -3.04
N LEU A 5 -0.53 22.04 -3.51
CA LEU A 5 0.65 21.18 -3.49
C LEU A 5 1.01 20.71 -2.07
N THR A 6 0.76 21.55 -1.07
CA THR A 6 0.99 21.24 0.34
C THR A 6 0.06 20.15 0.85
N GLU A 7 -1.24 20.20 0.51
CA GLU A 7 -2.18 19.15 0.88
C GLU A 7 -1.84 17.83 0.19
N LEU A 8 -1.42 17.87 -1.08
CA LEU A 8 -0.99 16.68 -1.80
C LEU A 8 0.22 16.02 -1.12
N ASP A 9 1.24 16.80 -0.78
CA ASP A 9 2.46 16.30 -0.12
C ASP A 9 2.18 15.73 1.27
N TYR A 10 1.20 16.30 1.99
CA TYR A 10 0.75 15.76 3.26
C TYR A 10 0.03 14.41 3.11
N TYR A 11 -0.90 14.27 2.16
CA TYR A 11 -1.71 13.05 2.00
C TYR A 11 -0.99 11.91 1.26
N PHE A 12 -0.06 12.24 0.38
CA PHE A 12 0.61 11.27 -0.48
C PHE A 12 1.33 10.14 0.29
N PRO A 13 2.08 10.40 1.37
CA PRO A 13 2.75 9.36 2.16
C PRO A 13 1.78 8.33 2.74
N PHE A 14 0.61 8.80 3.21
CA PHE A 14 -0.43 7.92 3.76
C PHE A 14 -1.04 7.02 2.69
N LEU A 15 -1.25 7.54 1.47
CA LEU A 15 -1.74 6.75 0.34
C LEU A 15 -0.71 5.69 -0.09
N VAL A 16 0.57 6.06 -0.15
CA VAL A 16 1.66 5.12 -0.46
C VAL A 16 1.70 4.02 0.61
N PHE A 17 1.70 4.39 1.89
CA PHE A 17 1.66 3.43 2.99
C PHE A 17 0.45 2.50 2.89
N PHE A 18 -0.74 3.05 2.68
CA PHE A 18 -1.98 2.29 2.60
C PHE A 18 -1.99 1.30 1.42
N TYR A 19 -1.45 1.70 0.27
CA TYR A 19 -1.28 0.80 -0.87
C TYR A 19 -0.41 -0.42 -0.53
N GLY A 20 0.74 -0.17 0.11
CA GLY A 20 1.62 -1.24 0.57
C GLY A 20 0.93 -2.16 1.58
N LEU A 21 0.20 -1.56 2.52
CA LEU A 21 -0.55 -2.27 3.55
C LEU A 21 -1.60 -3.21 2.97
N VAL A 22 -2.44 -2.73 2.05
CA VAL A 22 -3.51 -3.55 1.46
C VAL A 22 -2.95 -4.75 0.69
N ILE A 23 -1.93 -4.52 -0.14
CA ILE A 23 -1.34 -5.61 -0.93
C ILE A 23 -0.71 -6.66 -0.01
N LEU A 24 0.11 -6.24 0.95
CA LEU A 24 0.75 -7.19 1.86
C LEU A 24 -0.27 -7.87 2.77
N PHE A 25 -1.30 -7.17 3.23
CA PHE A 25 -2.37 -7.78 4.03
C PHE A 25 -3.04 -8.95 3.30
N VAL A 26 -3.34 -8.80 2.01
CA VAL A 26 -3.90 -9.88 1.19
C VAL A 26 -2.89 -11.02 0.99
N LEU A 27 -1.62 -10.69 0.78
CA LEU A 27 -0.57 -11.64 0.45
C LEU A 27 0.01 -12.41 1.66
N GLU A 28 -0.08 -11.86 2.87
CA GLU A 28 0.47 -12.46 4.10
C GLU A 28 -0.56 -13.30 4.86
N ILE A 29 -1.87 -13.08 4.65
CA ILE A 29 -2.93 -13.86 5.31
C ILE A 29 -3.29 -15.09 4.45
N PRO A 30 -3.03 -16.33 4.91
CA PRO A 30 -3.23 -17.53 4.09
C PRO A 30 -4.66 -17.71 3.59
N HIS A 31 -5.65 -17.31 4.39
CA HIS A 31 -7.06 -17.36 4.01
C HIS A 31 -7.39 -16.41 2.84
N LEU A 32 -6.86 -15.19 2.86
CA LEU A 32 -7.06 -14.21 1.79
C LEU A 32 -6.32 -14.61 0.53
N VAL A 33 -5.12 -15.19 0.65
CA VAL A 33 -4.39 -15.78 -0.48
C VAL A 33 -5.21 -16.88 -1.15
N ALA A 34 -5.78 -17.80 -0.37
CA ALA A 34 -6.61 -18.88 -0.90
C ALA A 34 -7.86 -18.34 -1.60
N LEU A 35 -8.52 -17.34 -1.01
CA LEU A 35 -9.69 -16.68 -1.61
C LEU A 35 -9.32 -15.94 -2.91
N ALA A 36 -8.25 -15.16 -2.90
CA ALA A 36 -7.79 -14.38 -4.06
C ALA A 36 -7.37 -15.28 -5.22
N LYS A 37 -6.67 -16.39 -4.95
CA LYS A 37 -6.33 -17.40 -5.98
C LYS A 37 -7.56 -18.06 -6.58
N LYS A 38 -8.61 -18.28 -5.79
CA LYS A 38 -9.84 -18.94 -6.24
C LYS A 38 -10.76 -18.01 -7.04
N GLU A 39 -11.03 -16.83 -6.51
CA GLU A 39 -12.06 -15.92 -7.05
C GLU A 39 -11.47 -14.89 -8.03
N MET A 40 -10.19 -14.50 -7.87
CA MET A 40 -9.58 -13.41 -8.64
C MET A 40 -8.10 -13.70 -9.02
N PRO A 41 -7.81 -14.80 -9.73
CA PRO A 41 -6.44 -15.25 -9.99
C PRO A 41 -5.57 -14.22 -10.73
N SER A 42 -6.13 -13.49 -11.70
CA SER A 42 -5.41 -12.45 -12.45
C SER A 42 -4.99 -11.25 -11.58
N HIS A 43 -5.80 -10.91 -10.58
CA HIS A 43 -5.48 -9.83 -9.64
C HIS A 43 -4.48 -10.30 -8.60
N PHE A 44 -4.58 -11.56 -8.15
CA PHE A 44 -3.60 -12.17 -7.27
C PHE A 44 -2.19 -12.18 -7.88
N GLU A 45 -2.05 -12.57 -9.16
CA GLU A 45 -0.77 -12.49 -9.88
C GLU A 45 -0.23 -11.07 -9.94
N SER A 46 -1.12 -10.08 -10.11
CA SER A 46 -0.74 -8.67 -10.10
C SER A 46 -0.28 -8.23 -8.72
N PHE A 47 -0.93 -8.66 -7.64
CA PHE A 47 -0.47 -8.37 -6.27
C PHE A 47 0.89 -8.98 -5.98
N GLU A 48 1.12 -10.24 -6.36
CA GLU A 48 2.44 -10.88 -6.22
C GLU A 48 3.55 -10.13 -6.97
N ARG A 49 3.27 -9.65 -8.19
CA ARG A 49 4.22 -8.83 -8.97
C ARG A 49 4.55 -7.52 -8.26
N HIS A 50 3.56 -6.91 -7.61
CA HIS A 50 3.71 -5.68 -6.85
C HIS A 50 4.22 -5.90 -5.42
N ARG A 51 4.48 -7.14 -4.97
CA ARG A 51 4.93 -7.44 -3.59
C ARG A 51 6.15 -6.61 -3.19
N LYS A 52 7.17 -6.54 -4.05
CA LYS A 52 8.37 -5.72 -3.78
C LYS A 52 8.04 -4.24 -3.64
N LEU A 53 7.19 -3.72 -4.52
CA LEU A 53 6.73 -2.34 -4.45
C LEU A 53 5.93 -2.09 -3.16
N ALA A 54 5.05 -3.02 -2.79
CA ALA A 54 4.24 -2.92 -1.58
C ALA A 54 5.08 -2.89 -0.30
N VAL A 55 6.14 -3.71 -0.21
CA VAL A 55 7.13 -3.64 0.89
C VAL A 55 7.80 -2.27 0.91
N LEU A 56 8.28 -1.78 -0.23
CA LEU A 56 8.86 -0.43 -0.30
C LEU A 56 7.86 0.64 0.12
N SER A 57 6.61 0.52 -0.30
CA SER A 57 5.52 1.44 0.03
C SER A 57 5.21 1.48 1.52
N ILE A 58 5.26 0.34 2.23
CA ILE A 58 5.14 0.31 3.70
C ILE A 58 6.28 1.11 4.36
N TRP A 59 7.53 0.86 3.94
CA TRP A 59 8.66 1.51 4.58
C TRP A 59 8.75 3.00 4.24
N VAL A 60 8.69 3.34 2.95
CA VAL A 60 8.77 4.73 2.48
C VAL A 60 7.56 5.51 2.95
N GLY A 61 6.34 5.00 2.74
CA GLY A 61 5.12 5.67 3.16
C GLY A 61 5.02 5.78 4.69
N GLY A 62 5.42 4.74 5.43
CA GLY A 62 5.41 4.73 6.89
C GLY A 62 6.41 5.71 7.50
N LEU A 63 7.68 5.66 7.06
CA LEU A 63 8.73 6.58 7.55
C LEU A 63 8.41 8.03 7.19
N TRP A 64 7.92 8.30 5.98
CA TRP A 64 7.54 9.64 5.55
C TRP A 64 6.30 10.14 6.30
N SER A 65 5.28 9.28 6.51
CA SER A 65 4.11 9.65 7.32
C SER A 65 4.51 9.98 8.77
N LEU A 66 5.49 9.27 9.34
CA LEU A 66 6.01 9.55 10.68
C LEU A 66 6.72 10.91 10.75
N GLN A 67 7.43 11.33 9.69
CA GLN A 67 8.02 12.67 9.62
C GLN A 67 6.95 13.76 9.73
N ASN A 68 5.81 13.61 9.04
CA ASN A 68 4.69 14.55 9.10
C ASN A 68 3.96 14.61 10.46
N ILE A 69 4.20 13.64 11.36
CA ILE A 69 3.58 13.59 12.70
C ILE A 69 4.54 14.06 13.79
N TRP A 70 5.85 13.85 13.62
CA TRP A 70 6.86 14.11 14.66
C TRP A 70 7.64 15.42 14.47
N PHE A 71 7.56 16.05 13.29
CA PHE A 71 8.14 17.37 13.00
C PHE A 71 7.08 18.39 12.59
#